data_AF-A0A317IJU0-F1
#
_entry.id   AF-A0A317IJU0-F1
#
_cell.length_a   1.000
_cell.length_b   1.000
_cell.length_c   1.000
_cell.angle_alpha   90.00
_cell.angle_beta   90.00
_cell.angle_gamma   90.00
#
_symmetry.space_group_name_H-M   'P 1'
#
loop_
_entity.id
_entity.type
_entity.pdbx_description
1 polymer ?
#
loop_
_entity_poly.entity_id
_entity_poly.type
_entity_poly.pdbx_seq_one_letter_code
_entity_poly.pdbx_strand_id
1 'polypeptide(L)'
;MMLRTGITLEAETRRRARQRATEMGISLPEYIRRLITRDLGTSQTAADVSIAFDLGSSGGSDVAKNKDAMLAQAFVSGRTKPRRR
;
A
#
# COMPACT_ATOMS: atom_id res chain seq x y z
N MET A 1 2.73 30.08 -10.24
CA MET A 1 2.80 30.27 -11.70
C MET A 1 2.65 28.92 -12.38
N MET A 2 1.87 28.78 -13.45
CA MET A 2 1.77 27.52 -14.20
C MET A 2 2.74 27.54 -15.37
N LEU A 3 3.53 26.48 -15.52
CA LEU A 3 4.46 26.31 -16.65
C LEU A 3 3.83 25.38 -17.70
N ARG A 4 4.09 25.66 -18.98
CA ARG A 4 3.65 24.80 -20.08
C ARG A 4 4.68 23.70 -20.29
N THR A 5 4.24 22.45 -20.19
CA THR A 5 5.08 21.27 -20.45
C THR A 5 4.44 20.42 -21.54
N GLY A 6 5.19 20.10 -22.60
CA GLY A 6 4.79 19.13 -23.61
C GLY A 6 5.15 17.71 -23.15
N ILE A 7 4.21 16.78 -23.27
CA ILE A 7 4.41 15.38 -22.89
C ILE A 7 4.02 14.50 -24.09
N THR A 8 4.92 13.63 -24.51
CA THR A 8 4.64 12.63 -25.54
C THR A 8 4.11 11.37 -24.86
N LEU A 9 2.95 10.90 -25.33
CA LEU A 9 2.32 9.68 -24.84
C LEU A 9 2.11 8.74 -26.03
N GLU A 10 2.27 7.45 -25.79
CA GLU A 10 1.83 6.44 -26.73
C GLU A 10 0.33 6.61 -27.04
N ALA A 11 -0.08 6.30 -28.27
CA ALA A 11 -1.45 6.52 -28.73
C ALA A 11 -2.49 5.80 -27.84
N GLU A 12 -2.22 4.56 -27.43
CA GLU A 12 -3.12 3.77 -26.59
C GLU A 12 -3.19 4.34 -25.16
N THR A 13 -2.06 4.73 -24.58
CA THR A 13 -2.01 5.40 -23.27
C THR A 13 -2.80 6.71 -23.28
N ARG A 14 -2.62 7.52 -24.32
CA ARG A 14 -3.39 8.77 -24.52
C ARG A 14 -4.89 8.49 -24.64
N ARG A 15 -5.28 7.45 -25.39
CA ARG A 15 -6.69 7.06 -25.57
C ARG A 15 -7.33 6.67 -24.24
N ARG A 16 -6.69 5.79 -23.46
CA ARG A 16 -7.18 5.36 -22.14
C ARG A 16 -7.25 6.51 -21.15
N ALA A 17 -6.23 7.38 -21.11
CA ALA A 17 -6.24 8.56 -20.25
C ALA A 17 -7.39 9.51 -20.61
N ARG A 18 -7.66 9.71 -21.91
CA ARG A 18 -8.78 10.54 -22.37
C ARG A 18 -10.13 9.92 -22.00
N GLN A 19 -10.28 8.61 -22.15
CA GLN A 19 -11.50 7.92 -21.73
C GLN A 19 -11.77 8.11 -20.23
N ARG A 20 -10.77 7.89 -19.38
CA ARG A 20 -10.89 8.12 -17.93
C ARG A 20 -11.19 9.58 -17.57
N ALA A 21 -10.60 10.53 -18.29
CA ALA A 21 -10.89 11.94 -18.10
C ALA A 21 -12.37 12.26 -18.43
N THR A 22 -12.89 11.69 -19.54
CA THR A 22 -14.31 11.81 -19.92
C THR A 22 -15.24 11.18 -18.87
N GLU A 23 -14.92 9.99 -18.37
CA GLU A 23 -15.69 9.31 -17.32
C GLU A 23 -15.75 10.16 -16.03
N MET A 24 -14.69 10.91 -15.73
CA MET A 24 -14.63 11.84 -14.61
C MET A 24 -15.19 13.25 -14.91
N GLY A 25 -15.64 13.51 -16.14
CA GLY A 25 -16.16 14.83 -16.55
C GLY A 25 -15.11 15.94 -16.59
N ILE A 26 -13.82 15.61 -16.73
CA ILE A 26 -12.71 16.58 -16.72
C ILE A 26 -11.88 16.52 -18.01
N SER A 27 -11.09 17.56 -18.25
CA SER A 27 -10.16 17.59 -19.39
C SER A 27 -8.95 16.66 -19.18
N LEU A 28 -8.35 16.17 -20.28
CA LEU A 28 -7.17 15.31 -20.23
C LEU A 28 -5.98 15.95 -19.47
N PRO A 29 -5.61 17.23 -19.68
CA PRO A 29 -4.55 17.86 -18.90
C PRO A 29 -4.86 17.91 -17.41
N GLU A 30 -6.14 18.10 -17.04
CA GLU A 30 -6.55 18.12 -15.65
C GLU A 30 -6.49 16.73 -15.01
N TYR A 31 -6.89 15.69 -15.75
CA TYR A 31 -6.69 14.31 -15.34
C TYR A 31 -5.21 14.00 -15.06
N ILE A 32 -4.31 14.44 -15.95
CA ILE A 32 -2.86 14.25 -15.77
C ILE A 32 -2.36 15.01 -14.55
N ARG A 33 -2.79 16.27 -14.33
CA ARG A 33 -2.42 17.03 -13.12
C ARG A 33 -2.87 16.33 -11.86
N ARG A 34 -4.12 15.89 -11.78
CA ARG A 34 -4.65 15.17 -10.62
C ARG A 34 -3.91 13.86 -10.38
N LEU A 35 -3.53 13.16 -11.45
CA LEU A 35 -2.72 11.95 -11.36
C LEU A 35 -1.35 12.25 -10.74
N ILE A 36 -0.65 13.28 -11.23
CA ILE A 36 0.66 13.69 -10.71
C ILE A 36 0.54 14.18 -9.26
N THR A 37 -0.46 15.02 -8.95
CA THR A 37 -0.70 15.49 -7.57
C THR A 37 -1.05 14.34 -6.64
N ARG A 38 -1.82 13.36 -7.09
CA ARG A 38 -2.10 12.15 -6.31
C ARG A 38 -0.81 11.38 -6.07
N ASP A 39 -0.05 11.08 -7.12
CA ASP A 39 1.21 10.33 -7.06
C ASP A 39 2.22 10.98 -6.10
N LEU A 40 2.43 12.29 -6.23
CA LEU A 40 3.33 13.07 -5.36
C LEU A 40 2.76 13.30 -3.95
N GLY A 41 1.43 13.37 -3.81
CA GLY A 41 0.72 13.59 -2.55
C GLY A 41 0.58 12.31 -1.72
N THR A 42 0.59 11.14 -2.36
CA THR A 42 0.91 9.86 -1.72
C THR A 42 2.41 9.82 -1.48
N SER A 43 2.89 10.63 -0.52
CA SER A 43 4.05 10.20 0.25
C SER A 43 3.70 8.81 0.75
N GLN A 44 4.51 7.83 0.34
CA GLN A 44 4.37 6.41 0.57
C GLN A 44 4.18 6.16 2.07
N THR A 45 2.96 6.34 2.54
CA THR A 45 2.55 5.86 3.85
C THR A 45 2.58 4.37 3.60
N ALA A 46 3.66 3.72 4.07
CA ALA A 46 3.87 2.29 3.91
C ALA A 46 2.51 1.64 4.11
N ALA A 47 1.96 1.08 3.02
CA ALA A 47 0.60 0.57 3.04
C ALA A 47 0.55 -0.39 4.23
N ASP A 48 -0.27 -0.04 5.23
CA ASP A 48 -0.33 -0.82 6.45
C ASP A 48 -0.84 -2.20 6.05
N VAL A 49 0.07 -3.18 6.03
CA VAL A 49 -0.19 -4.55 5.58
C VAL A 49 -1.30 -5.17 6.44
N SER A 50 -1.54 -4.61 7.63
CA SER A 50 -2.67 -4.92 8.53
C SER A 50 -4.06 -4.62 7.92
N ILE A 51 -4.15 -3.89 6.81
CA ILE A 51 -5.42 -3.65 6.09
C ILE A 51 -5.68 -4.76 5.06
N ALA A 52 -4.62 -5.36 4.49
CA ALA A 52 -4.74 -6.41 3.49
C ALA A 52 -5.10 -7.77 4.11
N PHE A 53 -4.71 -7.98 5.36
CA PHE A 53 -5.10 -9.13 6.15
C PHE A 53 -5.89 -8.60 7.34
N ASP A 54 -7.14 -9.05 7.54
CA ASP A 54 -8.01 -8.71 8.68
C ASP A 54 -7.46 -9.29 10.00
N LEU A 55 -6.21 -8.93 10.31
CA LEU A 55 -5.48 -9.27 11.51
C LEU A 55 -5.82 -8.16 12.48
N GLY A 56 -6.93 -8.31 13.21
CA GLY A 56 -7.37 -7.36 14.22
C GLY A 56 -6.20 -6.86 15.08
N SER A 57 -6.23 -5.56 15.42
CA SER A 57 -5.19 -4.86 16.19
C SER A 57 -4.75 -5.67 17.41
N SER A 58 -3.62 -6.37 17.28
CA SER A 58 -3.02 -7.15 18.35
C SER A 58 -2.22 -6.19 19.23
N GLY A 59 -2.92 -5.51 20.14
CA GLY A 59 -2.42 -4.37 20.93
C GLY A 59 -1.04 -4.56 21.55
N GLY A 60 0.01 -4.19 20.81
CA GLY A 60 1.36 -3.98 21.32
C GLY A 60 2.36 -5.12 21.12
N SER A 61 2.01 -6.23 20.46
CA SER A 61 2.98 -7.30 20.18
C SER A 61 3.68 -7.06 18.84
N ASP A 62 4.85 -6.42 18.89
CA ASP A 62 5.77 -6.34 17.75
C ASP A 62 6.45 -7.70 17.55
N VAL A 63 5.76 -8.61 16.87
CA VAL A 63 6.25 -9.96 16.56
C VAL A 63 7.52 -9.88 15.69
N ALA A 64 7.62 -8.87 14.81
CA ALA A 64 8.78 -8.73 13.94
C ALA A 64 10.06 -8.47 14.74
N LYS A 65 10.02 -7.59 15.74
CA LYS A 65 11.17 -7.33 16.63
C LYS A 65 11.46 -8.47 17.60
N ASN A 66 10.44 -9.20 18.05
CA ASN A 66 10.57 -10.15 19.15
C ASN A 66 10.50 -11.63 18.74
N LYS A 67 10.45 -11.93 17.44
CA LYS A 67 10.23 -13.29 16.91
C LYS A 67 11.12 -14.35 17.53
N ASP A 68 12.41 -14.05 17.71
CA ASP A 68 13.38 -15.05 18.17
C ASP A 68 13.13 -15.41 19.63
N ALA A 69 12.81 -14.40 20.46
CA ALA A 69 12.43 -14.61 21.85
C ALA A 69 11.09 -15.36 21.98
N MET A 70 10.11 -15.03 21.14
CA MET A 70 8.80 -15.70 21.12
C MET A 70 8.91 -17.16 20.68
N LEU A 71 9.73 -17.45 19.66
CA LEU A 71 10.02 -18.81 19.22
C LEU A 71 10.73 -19.60 20.31
N ALA A 72 11.74 -19.03 20.95
CA ALA A 72 12.45 -19.67 22.06
C ALA A 72 11.49 -20.02 23.22
N GLN A 73 10.62 -19.08 23.62
CA GLN A 73 9.60 -19.33 24.64
C GLN A 73 8.62 -20.44 24.24
N ALA A 74 8.20 -20.49 22.98
CA ALA A 74 7.31 -21.54 22.48
C ALA A 74 7.96 -22.92 22.56
N PHE A 75 9.23 -23.05 22.16
CA PHE A 75 9.96 -24.32 22.27
C PHE A 75 10.16 -24.76 23.73
N VAL A 76 10.44 -23.82 24.64
CA VAL A 76 10.55 -24.13 26.08
C VAL A 76 9.20 -24.58 26.66
N SER A 77 8.12 -23.88 26.31
CA SER A 77 6.75 -24.20 26.76
C SER A 77 6.25 -25.55 26.22
N GLY A 78 6.62 -25.91 24.99
CA GLY A 78 6.28 -27.20 24.40
C GLY A 78 7.01 -28.38 25.08
N ARG A 79 8.22 -28.14 25.62
CA ARG A 79 9.01 -29.17 26.30
C ARG A 79 8.54 -29.46 27.72
N THR A 80 7.84 -28.52 28.35
CA THR A 80 7.34 -28.64 29.74
C THR A 80 5.93 -29.22 29.83
N LYS A 81 5.21 -29.39 28.72
CA LYS A 81 3.89 -30.01 28.73
C LYS A 81 4.02 -31.54 28.70
N PRO A 82 3.62 -32.27 29.76
CA PRO A 82 3.63 -33.73 29.72
C PRO A 82 2.68 -34.17 28.60
N ARG A 83 3.16 -35.05 27.72
CA ARG A 83 2.33 -35.69 26.70
C ARG A 83 1.21 -36.44 27.42
N ARG A 84 0.00 -35.87 27.45
CA ARG A 84 -1.20 -36.61 27.80
C ARG A 84 -1.38 -37.69 26.72
N ARG A 85 -1.03 -38.92 27.09
CA ARG A 85 -1.47 -40.14 26.41
C ARG A 85 -2.92 -40.41 26.78
#